data_AF-X1UNI5-F1
#
_entry.id   AF-X1UNI5-F1
#
_cell.length_a   1.000
_cell.length_b   1.000
_cell.length_c   1.000
_cell.angle_alpha   90.00
_cell.angle_beta   90.00
_cell.angle_gamma   90.00
#
_symmetry.space_group_name_H-M   'P 1'
#
loop_
_entity.id
_entity.type
_entity.pdbx_description
1 polymer ?
#
loop_
_entity_poly.entity_id
_entity_poly.type
_entity_poly.pdbx_seq_one_letter_code
_entity_poly.pdbx_strand_id
1 'polypeptide(L)'
;MIDPDFWNDSRVKRLSPTERLLFVGMISYADDEGRLLADPAFLRSKVFPYDDFTLEDITSMRDHILETNPNLQLYQNTGEDYLYFRKWPRYQKPSHPQPSKLPKPPAPHFGHFFPVSPLLFTFISFPRPE
;
A
#
# COMPACT_ATOMS: atom_id res chain seq x y z
N MET A 1 -6.28 4.93 18.09
CA MET A 1 -5.94 3.85 19.06
C MET A 1 -5.78 2.56 18.28
N ILE A 2 -4.80 1.72 18.63
CA ILE A 2 -4.67 0.39 18.03
C ILE A 2 -5.56 -0.56 18.83
N ASP A 3 -6.49 -1.21 18.14
CA ASP A 3 -7.36 -2.23 18.72
C ASP A 3 -6.51 -3.44 19.19
N PRO A 4 -6.71 -3.99 20.40
CA PRO A 4 -5.98 -5.17 20.87
C PRO A 4 -6.06 -6.38 19.92
N ASP A 5 -7.16 -6.54 19.16
CA ASP A 5 -7.30 -7.62 18.17
C ASP A 5 -6.33 -7.50 16.99
N PHE A 6 -5.69 -6.34 16.80
CA PHE A 6 -4.58 -6.16 15.87
C PHE A 6 -3.52 -7.25 16.05
N TRP A 7 -3.17 -7.57 17.30
CA TRP A 7 -2.12 -8.56 17.62
C TRP A 7 -2.58 -10.00 17.38
N ASN A 8 -3.90 -10.23 17.31
CA ASN A 8 -4.48 -11.54 17.04
C ASN A 8 -4.62 -11.84 15.55
N ASP A 9 -4.58 -10.81 14.68
CA ASP A 9 -4.74 -10.95 13.23
C ASP A 9 -3.65 -11.84 12.63
N SER A 10 -4.05 -12.92 11.95
CA SER A 10 -3.14 -13.81 11.22
C SER A 10 -2.34 -13.06 10.14
N ARG A 11 -2.92 -11.97 9.64
CA ARG A 11 -2.34 -10.80 8.97
C ARG A 11 -0.97 -10.42 9.55
N VAL A 12 -1.08 -9.83 10.72
CA VAL A 12 -0.02 -9.16 11.46
C VAL A 12 1.01 -10.17 12.00
N LYS A 13 0.57 -11.40 12.32
CA LYS A 13 1.46 -12.48 12.78
C LYS A 13 2.53 -12.86 11.76
N ARG A 14 2.27 -12.69 10.46
CA ARG A 14 3.26 -12.96 9.39
C ARG A 14 4.30 -11.85 9.21
N LEU A 15 4.06 -10.68 9.76
CA LEU A 15 4.98 -9.56 9.71
C LEU A 15 6.09 -9.72 10.76
N SER A 16 7.30 -9.31 10.42
CA SER A 16 8.40 -9.15 11.35
C SER A 16 8.09 -8.05 12.38
N PRO A 17 8.79 -7.98 13.53
CA PRO A 17 8.59 -6.90 14.50
C PRO A 17 8.76 -5.50 13.90
N THR A 18 9.74 -5.30 13.01
CA THR A 18 9.99 -4.00 12.34
C THR A 18 8.89 -3.65 11.35
N GLU A 19 8.38 -4.63 10.59
CA GLU A 19 7.22 -4.44 9.71
C GLU A 19 5.95 -4.12 10.50
N ARG A 20 5.76 -4.72 11.68
CA ARG A 20 4.64 -4.36 12.56
C ARG A 20 4.74 -2.91 13.04
N LEU A 21 5.95 -2.45 13.40
CA LEU A 21 6.20 -1.05 13.74
C LEU A 21 5.90 -0.13 12.56
N LEU A 22 6.39 -0.47 11.36
CA LEU A 22 6.08 0.27 10.13
C LEU A 22 4.57 0.33 9.88
N PHE A 23 3.86 -0.79 10.02
CA PHE A 23 2.43 -0.85 9.80
C PHE A 23 1.62 -0.03 10.83
N VAL A 24 1.99 -0.07 12.11
CA VAL A 24 1.40 0.79 13.15
C VAL A 24 1.72 2.26 12.90
N GLY A 25 2.93 2.57 12.43
CA GLY A 25 3.33 3.90 11.98
C GLY A 25 2.45 4.39 10.83
N MET A 26 2.21 3.57 9.81
CA MET A 26 1.30 3.88 8.70
C MET A 26 -0.12 4.17 9.19
N ILE A 27 -0.64 3.41 10.16
CA ILE A 27 -1.94 3.69 10.79
C ILE A 27 -1.90 5.05 11.51
N SER A 28 -0.83 5.35 12.23
CA SER A 28 -0.71 6.59 13.01
C SER A 28 -0.59 7.86 12.15
N TYR A 29 -0.07 7.72 10.93
CA TYR A 29 0.13 8.83 9.98
C TYR A 29 -0.89 8.88 8.85
N ALA A 30 -1.84 7.95 8.81
CA ALA A 30 -2.98 8.05 7.91
C ALA A 30 -3.92 9.19 8.35
N ASP A 31 -4.47 9.91 7.38
CA ASP A 31 -5.47 10.93 7.65
C ASP A 31 -6.84 10.34 8.05
N ASP A 32 -7.82 11.21 8.30
CA ASP A 32 -9.15 10.80 8.76
C ASP A 32 -9.92 9.95 7.73
N GLU A 33 -9.50 9.94 6.46
CA GLU A 33 -10.04 9.06 5.42
C GLU A 33 -9.13 7.86 5.14
N GLY A 34 -8.08 7.64 5.94
CA GLY A 34 -7.21 6.47 5.87
C GLY A 34 -6.17 6.53 4.76
N ARG A 35 -5.73 7.73 4.36
CA ARG A 35 -4.73 7.93 3.30
C ARG A 35 -3.42 8.46 3.85
N LEU A 36 -2.31 8.08 3.22
CA LEU A 36 -0.97 8.58 3.51
C LEU A 36 -0.07 8.48 2.27
N LEU A 37 1.08 9.15 2.30
CA LEU A 37 2.12 9.00 1.28
C LEU A 37 2.76 7.60 1.36
N ALA A 38 3.05 7.01 0.21
CA ALA A 38 3.69 5.70 0.11
C ALA A 38 5.22 5.76 -0.07
N ASP A 39 5.75 6.96 -0.24
CA ASP A 39 7.18 7.20 -0.47
C ASP A 39 8.03 6.61 0.67
N PRO A 40 9.02 5.74 0.37
CA PRO A 40 9.87 5.13 1.39
C PRO A 40 10.64 6.16 2.23
N ALA A 41 11.07 7.28 1.63
CA ALA A 41 11.79 8.31 2.38
C ALA A 41 10.88 9.02 3.38
N PHE A 42 9.63 9.32 3.00
CA PHE A 42 8.59 9.80 3.90
C PHE A 42 8.35 8.79 5.04
N LEU A 43 8.05 7.53 4.71
CA LEU A 43 7.76 6.50 5.72
C LEU A 43 8.91 6.33 6.72
N ARG A 44 10.16 6.28 6.23
CA ARG A 44 11.36 6.23 7.08
C ARG A 44 11.43 7.43 8.01
N SER A 45 11.29 8.65 7.46
CA SER A 45 11.39 9.89 8.26
C SER A 45 10.34 9.98 9.37
N LYS A 46 9.19 9.31 9.19
CA LYS A 46 8.07 9.34 10.13
C LYS A 46 8.12 8.25 11.19
N VAL A 47 8.54 7.05 10.80
CA VAL A 47 8.48 5.88 11.69
C VAL A 47 9.84 5.56 12.31
N PHE A 48 10.93 5.82 11.60
CA PHE A 48 12.29 5.43 11.97
C PHE A 48 13.28 6.62 11.85
N PRO A 49 13.01 7.78 12.48
CA PRO A 49 13.81 8.99 12.28
C PRO A 49 15.26 8.88 12.82
N TYR A 50 15.54 7.90 13.67
CA TYR A 50 16.85 7.71 14.32
C TYR A 50 17.48 6.34 14.02
N ASP A 51 16.85 5.53 13.16
CA ASP A 51 17.33 4.20 12.82
C ASP A 51 17.97 4.18 11.42
N ASP A 52 18.96 3.33 11.24
CA ASP A 52 19.79 3.27 10.02
C ASP A 52 19.16 2.42 8.88
N PHE A 53 17.82 2.43 8.75
CA PHE A 53 17.17 1.75 7.63
C PHE A 53 17.47 2.44 6.30
N THR A 54 17.83 1.65 5.29
CA THR A 54 17.95 2.12 3.92
C THR A 54 16.56 2.34 3.29
N LEU A 55 16.50 3.05 2.17
CA LEU A 55 15.23 3.18 1.43
C LEU A 55 14.78 1.83 0.85
N GLU A 56 15.71 0.93 0.55
CA GLU A 56 15.43 -0.41 0.08
C GLU A 56 14.78 -1.24 1.19
N ASP A 57 15.30 -1.20 2.42
CA ASP A 57 14.69 -1.89 3.58
C ASP A 57 13.23 -1.46 3.77
N ILE A 58 12.96 -0.16 3.71
CA ILE A 58 11.62 0.42 3.89
C ILE A 58 10.70 0.01 2.75
N THR A 59 11.22 -0.02 1.52
CA THR A 59 10.48 -0.48 0.34
C THR A 59 10.10 -1.94 0.49
N SER A 60 11.05 -2.82 0.82
CA SER A 60 10.80 -4.25 1.03
C SER A 60 9.80 -4.50 2.16
N MET A 61 9.92 -3.81 3.29
CA MET A 61 8.96 -3.92 4.39
C MET A 61 7.55 -3.44 3.97
N ARG A 62 7.45 -2.29 3.30
CA ARG A 62 6.16 -1.76 2.79
C ARG A 62 5.50 -2.75 1.84
N ASP A 63 6.26 -3.30 0.91
CA ASP A 63 5.74 -4.19 -0.13
C ASP A 63 5.32 -5.54 0.48
N HIS A 64 6.08 -6.09 1.42
CA HIS A 64 5.67 -7.29 2.15
C HIS A 64 4.41 -7.06 3.01
N ILE A 65 4.24 -5.88 3.61
CA ILE A 65 3.00 -5.49 4.32
C ILE A 65 1.81 -5.45 3.34
N LEU A 66 1.99 -4.88 2.14
CA LEU A 66 0.95 -4.81 1.10
C LEU A 66 0.53 -6.19 0.63
N GLU A 67 1.49 -7.08 0.36
CA GLU A 67 1.25 -8.47 -0.03
C GLU A 67 0.49 -9.24 1.06
N THR A 68 0.90 -9.05 2.32
CA THR A 68 0.34 -9.76 3.46
C THR A 68 -1.03 -9.23 3.87
N ASN A 69 -1.32 -7.95 3.62
CA ASN A 69 -2.53 -7.29 4.10
C ASN A 69 -3.34 -6.58 2.99
N PRO A 70 -4.35 -7.25 2.40
CA PRO A 70 -5.17 -6.68 1.31
C PRO A 70 -6.06 -5.50 1.72
N ASN A 71 -6.07 -5.13 3.01
CA ASN A 71 -6.72 -3.92 3.49
C ASN A 71 -5.93 -2.66 3.13
N LEU A 72 -4.61 -2.77 2.97
CA LEU A 72 -3.77 -1.67 2.56
C LEU A 72 -3.59 -1.73 1.03
N GLN A 73 -3.82 -0.61 0.37
CA GLN A 73 -3.72 -0.49 -1.08
C GLN A 73 -2.70 0.57 -1.45
N LEU A 74 -1.74 0.21 -2.28
CA LEU A 74 -0.93 1.15 -3.03
C LEU A 74 -1.72 1.67 -4.24
N TYR A 75 -1.68 2.98 -4.47
CA TYR A 75 -2.24 3.60 -5.65
C TYR A 75 -1.44 4.83 -6.04
N GLN A 76 -1.50 5.20 -7.31
CA GLN A 76 -0.81 6.36 -7.84
C GLN A 76 -1.81 7.46 -8.21
N ASN A 77 -1.43 8.71 -7.99
CA ASN A 77 -2.14 9.87 -8.50
C ASN A 77 -1.13 10.94 -8.91
N THR A 78 -1.24 11.46 -10.14
CA THR A 78 -0.33 12.51 -10.67
C THR A 78 1.17 12.17 -10.51
N GLY A 79 1.54 10.90 -10.65
CA GLY A 79 2.93 10.43 -10.54
C GLY A 79 3.46 10.26 -9.11
N GLU A 80 2.63 10.45 -8.09
CA GLU A 80 2.99 10.20 -6.69
C GLU A 80 2.23 8.99 -6.15
N ASP A 81 2.92 8.18 -5.34
CA ASP A 81 2.37 6.97 -4.76
C ASP A 81 1.81 7.23 -3.36
N TYR A 82 0.64 6.67 -3.11
CA TYR A 82 -0.11 6.81 -1.88
C TYR A 82 -0.58 5.44 -1.38
N LEU A 83 -0.79 5.35 -0.08
CA LEU A 83 -1.39 4.21 0.58
C LEU A 83 -2.81 4.57 1.03
N TYR A 84 -3.72 3.60 0.92
CA TYR A 84 -5.10 3.74 1.38
C TYR A 84 -5.57 2.51 2.16
N PHE A 85 -6.10 2.73 3.35
CA PHE A 85 -6.73 1.70 4.17
C PHE A 85 -8.21 1.51 3.76
N ARG A 86 -8.50 0.46 2.99
CA ARG A 86 -9.83 0.18 2.40
C ARG A 86 -10.96 0.10 3.42
N LYS A 87 -10.68 -0.42 4.62
CA LYS A 87 -11.65 -0.59 5.71
C LYS A 87 -11.45 0.46 6.82
N TRP A 88 -10.83 1.61 6.53
CA TRP A 88 -10.55 2.64 7.54
C TRP A 88 -11.75 3.04 8.41
N PRO A 89 -12.95 3.34 7.83
CA PRO A 89 -14.09 3.79 8.63
C PRO A 89 -14.62 2.72 9.59
N ARG A 90 -14.22 1.45 9.42
CA ARG A 90 -14.55 0.38 10.37
C ARG A 90 -13.72 0.46 11.65
N TYR A 91 -12.46 0.87 11.54
CA TYR A 91 -11.48 0.81 12.64
C TYR A 91 -11.18 2.16 13.26
N GLN A 92 -11.26 3.25 12.49
CA GLN A 92 -11.01 4.60 12.99
C GLN A 92 -12.23 5.49 12.68
N LYS A 93 -12.80 6.08 13.73
CA LYS A 93 -14.00 6.94 13.67
C LYS A 93 -13.79 8.17 14.56
N PRO A 94 -13.00 9.16 14.10
CA PRO A 94 -12.84 10.40 14.84
C PRO A 94 -14.19 11.10 15.01
N SER A 95 -14.38 11.80 16.14
CA SER A 95 -15.63 12.53 16.43
C SER A 95 -15.85 13.70 15.48
N HIS A 96 -14.77 14.29 14.95
CA HIS A 96 -14.79 15.45 14.05
C HIS A 96 -13.88 15.22 12.83
N PRO A 97 -14.27 14.33 11.90
CA PRO A 97 -13.44 13.98 10.74
C PRO A 97 -13.19 15.19 9.85
N GLN A 98 -11.95 15.33 9.40
CA GLN A 98 -11.54 16.30 8.39
C GLN A 98 -11.45 15.64 7.01
N PRO A 99 -11.82 16.37 5.94
CA PRO A 99 -11.62 15.86 4.59
C PRO A 99 -10.12 15.65 4.31
N SER A 100 -9.79 14.52 3.72
CA SER A 100 -8.44 14.21 3.25
C SER A 100 -7.94 15.28 2.29
N LYS A 101 -6.69 15.70 2.48
CA LYS A 101 -5.96 16.55 1.53
C LYS A 101 -5.29 15.73 0.42
N LEU A 102 -5.18 14.41 0.63
CA LEU A 102 -4.60 13.47 -0.32
C LEU A 102 -5.65 13.04 -1.36
N PRO A 103 -5.23 12.80 -2.61
CA PRO A 103 -6.14 12.38 -3.66
C PRO A 103 -6.77 11.01 -3.35
N LYS A 104 -8.00 10.79 -3.81
CA LYS A 104 -8.65 9.48 -3.71
C LYS A 104 -7.94 8.46 -4.62
N PRO A 105 -7.95 7.16 -4.27
CA PRO A 105 -7.60 6.14 -5.23
C PRO A 105 -8.47 6.27 -6.47
N PRO A 106 -7.90 6.06 -7.68
CA PRO A 106 -8.67 6.09 -8.91
C PRO A 106 -9.81 5.07 -8.82
N ALA A 107 -10.96 5.40 -9.40
CA ALA A 107 -12.08 4.48 -9.46
C ALA A 107 -11.61 3.17 -10.11
N PRO A 108 -12.10 2.00 -9.66
CA PRO A 108 -11.84 0.76 -10.37
C PRO A 108 -12.26 0.97 -11.82
N HIS A 109 -11.33 0.86 -12.76
CA HIS A 109 -11.67 0.78 -14.17
C HIS A 109 -12.43 -0.54 -14.36
N PHE A 110 -13.76 -0.49 -14.26
CA PHE A 110 -14.61 -1.49 -14.87
C PHE A 110 -14.41 -1.31 -16.37
N GLY A 111 -13.45 -2.05 -16.93
CA GLY A 111 -13.16 -1.99 -18.35
C GLY A 111 -14.44 -2.28 -19.12
N HIS A 112 -14.93 -1.29 -19.87
CA HIS A 112 -15.55 -1.61 -21.14
C HIS A 112 -14.47 -2.39 -21.91
N PHE A 113 -14.72 -3.68 -22.14
CA PHE A 113 -13.94 -4.49 -23.04
C PHE A 113 -13.88 -3.77 -24.39
N PHE A 114 -12.81 -3.04 -24.66
CA PHE A 114 -12.46 -2.70 -26.02
C PHE A 114 -11.90 -3.99 -26.63
N PRO A 115 -12.55 -4.58 -27.64
CA PRO A 115 -11.98 -5.74 -28.30
C PRO A 115 -10.66 -5.31 -28.95
N VAL A 116 -9.57 -5.92 -28.50
CA VAL A 116 -8.27 -5.79 -29.16
C VAL A 116 -8.43 -6.40 -30.55
N SER A 117 -8.25 -5.57 -31.59
CA SER A 117 -8.28 -6.00 -32.98
C SER A 117 -7.22 -7.08 -33.22
N PRO A 118 -7.55 -8.22 -33.87
CA PRO A 118 -6.66 -9.38 -33.99
C PRO A 118 -5.65 -9.25 -35.14
N LEU A 119 -4.95 -8.13 -35.22
CA LEU A 119 -3.89 -7.91 -36.21
C LEU A 119 -2.66 -7.36 -35.49
N LEU A 120 -1.87 -8.26 -34.90
CA LEU A 120 -0.41 -8.29 -34.94
C LEU A 120 0.09 -9.41 -34.00
N PHE A 121 0.11 -10.64 -34.50
CA PHE A 121 0.98 -11.69 -33.96
C PHE A 121 1.54 -12.49 -35.13
N THR A 122 2.67 -12.02 -35.66
CA THR A 122 3.43 -12.72 -36.69
C THR A 122 4.87 -12.85 -36.18
N PHE A 123 5.18 -14.06 -35.72
CA PHE A 123 6.45 -14.80 -35.75
C PHE A 123 7.75 -14.13 -35.26
N ILE A 124 8.25 -14.62 -34.12
CA ILE A 124 9.68 -14.97 -33.97
C ILE A 124 9.75 -16.36 -33.30
N SER A 125 10.05 -17.39 -34.10
CA SER A 125 10.40 -18.72 -33.61
C SER A 125 11.93 -18.82 -33.46
N PHE A 126 12.41 -19.14 -32.27
CA PHE A 126 13.80 -19.56 -32.04
C PHE A 126 13.91 -21.10 -32.15
N PRO A 127 14.92 -21.68 -32.82
CA PRO A 127 15.15 -23.12 -32.82
C PRO A 127 15.89 -23.56 -31.54
N ARG A 128 15.62 -24.78 -31.10
CA ARG A 128 16.22 -25.44 -29.92
C ARG A 128 17.41 -26.32 -30.38
N PRO A 129 18.56 -26.35 -29.68
CA PRO A 129 19.69 -27.20 -30.09
C PRO A 129 19.50 -28.67 -29.65
N GLU A 130 20.18 -29.57 -30.36
CA GLU A 130 20.14 -31.04 -30.21
C GLU A 130 20.72 -31.58 -28.90
#